data_AF-A0A3A1XV68-F1
#
_entry.id   AF-A0A3A1XV68-F1
#
_cell.length_a   1.000
_cell.length_b   1.000
_cell.length_c   1.000
_cell.angle_alpha   90.00
_cell.angle_beta   90.00
_cell.angle_gamma   90.00
#
_symmetry.space_group_name_H-M   'P 1'
#
loop_
_entity.id
_entity.type
_entity.pdbx_description
1 polymer ?
#
loop_
_entity_poly.entity_id
_entity_poly.type
_entity_poly.pdbx_seq_one_letter_code
_entity_poly.pdbx_strand_id
1 'polypeptide(L)'
;SSGLIESSQREIDEVVELIRQRANTFTVVPSSYVLVVVTLTNVFRSRLGAELKSLSIKDENMARFLRHVRLLGVNEASGAIATDVIMSLCYAKTSHGRLLQQFGLLEEEGGSSMLLDALALARRHLDIVSAFTSKDMEDERLHQDGPKLLKNLLQWAEKLSDKPLRPEDANDVEAQIAAEAAQRNVLFTDLAERIRSRGLKVAVNYGFDNGVRIPLVVGLADKSFAVAVLTDDAQFMSVQSTRERHRMIIQDLESLGWSVMTVWSVGAFVNPEKEVDRVVSRLGE
;
A
#
# COMPACT_ATOMS: atom_id res chain seq x y z
N SER A 1 36.58 10.95 8.63
CA SER A 1 35.29 10.90 7.91
C SER A 1 35.14 9.49 7.37
N SER A 2 34.10 8.75 7.76
CA SER A 2 33.88 7.34 7.39
C SER A 2 33.59 7.12 5.91
N GLY A 3 33.43 8.20 5.12
CA GLY A 3 33.03 8.13 3.71
C GLY A 3 31.56 7.75 3.50
N LEU A 4 30.82 7.43 4.57
CA LEU A 4 29.40 7.08 4.52
C LEU A 4 28.58 8.31 4.12
N ILE A 5 27.73 8.13 3.11
CA ILE A 5 26.77 9.15 2.68
C ILE A 5 25.41 8.77 3.23
N GLU A 6 25.05 9.40 4.33
CA GLU A 6 23.78 9.19 5.05
C GLU A 6 22.68 10.18 4.64
N SER A 7 22.97 11.02 3.65
CA SER A 7 21.99 11.91 3.06
C SER A 7 22.42 12.41 1.68
N SER A 8 21.64 12.04 0.67
CA SER A 8 21.80 12.52 -0.71
C SER A 8 20.92 13.73 -0.99
N GLN A 9 21.47 14.77 -1.63
CA GLN A 9 20.66 15.90 -2.07
C GLN A 9 19.60 15.47 -3.10
N ARG A 10 19.95 14.54 -4.00
CA ARG A 10 18.99 14.04 -5.01
C ARG A 10 17.78 13.35 -4.39
N GLU A 11 17.98 12.57 -3.32
CA GLU A 11 16.84 11.98 -2.60
C GLU A 11 16.00 13.03 -1.89
N ILE A 12 16.63 14.06 -1.30
CA ILE A 12 15.88 15.17 -0.68
C ILE A 12 15.03 15.87 -1.73
N ASP A 13 15.60 16.19 -2.89
CA ASP A 13 14.91 16.86 -3.99
C ASP A 13 13.72 16.02 -4.48
N GLU A 14 13.90 14.70 -4.63
CA GLU A 14 12.84 13.76 -5.02
C GLU A 14 11.72 13.68 -3.97
N VAL A 15 12.07 13.57 -2.68
CA VAL A 15 11.07 13.56 -1.60
C VAL A 15 10.30 14.88 -1.55
N VAL A 16 10.96 16.02 -1.73
CA VAL A 16 10.31 17.34 -1.80
C VAL A 16 9.37 17.40 -3.01
N GLU A 17 9.76 16.85 -4.15
CA GLU A 17 8.92 16.82 -5.35
C GLU A 17 7.69 15.90 -5.16
N LEU A 18 7.85 14.72 -4.56
CA LEU A 18 6.71 13.86 -4.20
C LEU A 18 5.74 14.57 -3.25
N ILE A 19 6.24 15.30 -2.24
CA ILE A 19 5.40 16.12 -1.36
C ILE A 19 4.65 17.19 -2.15
N ARG A 20 5.30 17.84 -3.12
CA ARG A 20 4.64 18.83 -4.02
C ARG A 20 3.55 18.19 -4.86
N GLN A 21 3.83 17.03 -5.46
CA GLN A 21 2.85 16.29 -6.24
C GLN A 21 1.63 15.91 -5.40
N ARG A 22 1.85 15.39 -4.18
CA ARG A 22 0.78 15.10 -3.23
C ARG A 22 -0.01 16.35 -2.84
N ALA A 23 0.65 17.48 -2.60
CA ALA A 23 -0.04 18.74 -2.30
C ALA A 23 -0.97 19.18 -3.45
N ASN A 24 -0.52 19.01 -4.69
CA ASN A 24 -1.25 19.42 -5.89
C ASN A 24 -2.47 18.55 -6.20
N THR A 25 -2.61 17.35 -5.59
CA THR A 25 -3.82 16.53 -5.77
C THR A 25 -5.01 17.03 -4.95
N PHE A 26 -4.79 17.94 -3.98
CA PHE A 26 -5.84 18.45 -3.10
C PHE A 26 -6.20 19.89 -3.44
N THR A 27 -7.49 20.14 -3.69
CA THR A 27 -8.06 21.49 -3.61
C THR A 27 -8.27 21.90 -2.14
N VAL A 28 -8.73 20.96 -1.32
CA VAL A 28 -8.88 21.11 0.13
C VAL A 28 -8.38 19.81 0.78
N VAL A 29 -7.45 19.92 1.72
CA VAL A 29 -6.87 18.77 2.41
C VAL A 29 -7.82 18.33 3.54
N PRO A 30 -8.27 17.06 3.56
CA PRO A 30 -9.08 16.55 4.66
C PRO A 30 -8.35 16.64 6.00
N SER A 31 -9.07 16.92 7.08
CA SER A 31 -8.48 16.99 8.43
C SER A 31 -7.90 15.65 8.91
N SER A 32 -8.42 14.54 8.39
CA SER A 32 -7.93 13.18 8.64
C SER A 32 -6.70 12.80 7.82
N TYR A 33 -6.32 13.62 6.82
CA TYR A 33 -5.18 13.33 5.95
C TYR A 33 -3.87 13.57 6.70
N VAL A 34 -2.99 12.55 6.68
CA VAL A 34 -1.64 12.62 7.20
C VAL A 34 -0.68 12.00 6.20
N LEU A 35 0.31 12.77 5.77
CA LEU A 35 1.44 12.28 4.99
C LEU A 35 2.63 12.08 5.93
N VAL A 36 3.17 10.86 6.00
CA VAL A 36 4.37 10.58 6.79
C VAL A 36 5.55 10.36 5.87
N VAL A 37 6.67 11.05 6.14
CA VAL A 37 7.95 10.73 5.53
C VAL A 37 8.77 9.93 6.53
N VAL A 38 9.03 8.66 6.22
CA VAL A 38 9.90 7.79 7.02
C VAL A 38 11.33 7.90 6.51
N THR A 39 12.26 8.14 7.41
CA THR A 39 13.69 8.29 7.10
C THR A 39 14.53 7.28 7.87
N LEU A 40 15.50 6.64 7.21
CA LEU A 40 16.40 5.69 7.87
C LEU A 40 17.51 6.38 8.68
N THR A 41 17.84 7.64 8.38
CA THR A 41 18.92 8.37 9.09
C THR A 41 18.43 9.70 9.66
N ASN A 42 18.95 10.08 10.83
CA ASN A 42 18.63 11.36 11.46
C ASN A 42 19.26 12.56 10.72
N VAL A 43 20.40 12.34 10.04
CA VAL A 43 21.06 13.35 9.21
C VAL A 43 20.15 13.75 8.05
N PHE A 44 19.56 12.78 7.34
CA PHE A 44 18.61 13.05 6.26
C PHE A 44 17.36 13.75 6.79
N ARG A 45 16.78 13.26 7.88
CA ARG A 45 15.60 13.88 8.53
C ARG A 45 15.81 15.36 8.84
N SER A 46 16.96 15.70 9.41
CA SER A 46 17.29 17.08 9.78
C SER A 46 17.43 17.97 8.55
N ARG A 47 18.10 17.48 7.50
CA ARG A 47 18.27 18.22 6.24
C ARG A 47 16.95 18.42 5.50
N LEU A 48 16.14 17.36 5.39
CA LEU A 48 14.81 17.45 4.80
C LEU A 48 13.93 18.45 5.58
N GLY A 49 13.96 18.42 6.91
CA GLY A 49 13.23 19.39 7.74
C GLY A 49 13.65 20.84 7.49
N ALA A 50 14.94 21.11 7.27
CA ALA A 50 15.43 22.44 6.91
C ALA A 50 14.93 22.89 5.52
N GLU A 51 14.94 22.00 4.53
CA GLU A 51 14.43 22.29 3.19
C GLU A 51 12.92 22.55 3.20
N LEU A 52 12.13 21.72 3.89
CA LEU A 52 10.69 21.91 4.03
C LEU A 52 10.35 23.22 4.76
N LYS A 53 11.17 23.62 5.74
CA LYS A 53 11.04 24.92 6.41
C LYS A 53 11.34 26.09 5.47
N SER A 54 12.36 25.97 4.63
CA SER A 54 12.66 26.95 3.59
C SER A 54 11.52 27.06 2.58
N LEU A 55 10.93 25.92 2.20
CA LEU A 55 9.78 25.81 1.30
C LEU A 55 8.55 26.54 1.85
N SER A 56 8.22 26.31 3.13
CA SER A 56 7.03 26.89 3.76
C SER A 56 7.09 28.41 3.91
N ILE A 57 8.30 28.99 3.96
CA ILE A 57 8.47 30.45 3.97
C ILE A 57 8.19 31.05 2.59
N LYS A 58 8.50 30.30 1.52
CA LYS A 58 8.40 30.78 0.13
C LYS A 58 7.01 30.57 -0.49
N ASP A 59 6.25 29.59 0.00
CA ASP A 59 4.99 29.17 -0.59
C ASP A 59 3.93 28.92 0.52
N GLU A 60 2.92 29.78 0.57
CA GLU A 60 1.87 29.73 1.59
C GLU A 60 0.98 28.47 1.45
N ASN A 61 0.70 28.03 0.22
CA ASN A 61 -0.12 26.84 -0.01
C ASN A 61 0.64 25.61 0.49
N MET A 62 1.93 25.54 0.19
CA MET A 62 2.81 24.51 0.73
C MET A 62 2.89 24.57 2.26
N ALA A 63 3.00 25.77 2.85
CA ALA A 63 3.01 25.93 4.30
C ALA A 63 1.75 25.36 4.98
N ARG A 64 0.58 25.50 4.34
CA ARG A 64 -0.67 24.90 4.80
C ARG A 64 -0.65 23.38 4.67
N PHE A 65 -0.21 22.86 3.52
CA PHE A 65 -0.11 21.41 3.29
C PHE A 65 0.85 20.73 4.29
N LEU A 66 2.00 21.35 4.56
CA LEU A 66 3.01 20.82 5.49
C LEU A 66 2.50 20.65 6.94
N ARG A 67 1.37 21.26 7.31
CA ARG A 67 0.70 20.97 8.60
C ARG A 67 0.19 19.54 8.69
N HIS A 68 -0.01 18.87 7.55
CA HIS A 68 -0.41 17.46 7.43
C HIS A 68 0.79 16.52 7.27
N VAL A 69 2.01 17.05 7.18
CA VAL A 69 3.22 16.26 6.97
C VAL A 69 3.92 15.98 8.30
N ARG A 70 4.37 14.74 8.51
CA ARG A 70 5.18 14.34 9.67
C ARG A 70 6.46 13.67 9.17
N LEU A 71 7.59 13.98 9.80
CA LEU A 71 8.86 13.30 9.57
C LEU A 71 9.09 12.33 10.71
N LEU A 72 9.29 11.05 10.42
CA LEU A 72 9.55 10.00 11.41
C LEU A 72 10.86 9.26 11.08
N GLY A 73 11.59 8.87 12.12
CA GLY A 73 12.60 7.83 12.00
C GLY A 73 11.96 6.46 11.82
N VAL A 74 12.68 5.50 11.22
CA VAL A 74 12.16 4.14 11.03
C VAL A 74 11.75 3.46 12.34
N ASN A 75 12.43 3.76 13.44
CA ASN A 75 12.11 3.27 14.78
C ASN A 75 10.85 3.91 15.41
N GLU A 76 10.35 5.00 14.83
CA GLU A 76 9.13 5.69 15.26
C GLU A 76 7.90 5.30 14.42
N ALA A 77 8.07 4.43 13.42
CA ALA A 77 6.98 4.00 12.55
C ALA A 77 5.94 3.15 13.29
N SER A 78 6.38 2.36 14.26
CA SER A 78 5.51 1.48 15.04
C SER A 78 4.45 2.29 15.81
N GLY A 79 3.17 1.95 15.61
CA GLY A 79 2.03 2.63 16.24
C GLY A 79 1.72 4.02 15.66
N ALA A 80 2.47 4.50 14.66
CA ALA A 80 2.11 5.69 13.92
C ALA A 80 0.90 5.43 13.02
N ILE A 81 0.24 6.51 12.57
CA ILE A 81 -0.88 6.44 11.64
C ILE A 81 -0.58 7.38 10.48
N ALA A 82 -0.60 6.85 9.27
CA ALA A 82 -0.46 7.63 8.05
C ALA A 82 -1.59 7.30 7.09
N THR A 83 -1.97 8.28 6.28
CA THR A 83 -2.79 8.04 5.10
C THR A 83 -1.89 7.59 3.95
N ASP A 84 -0.87 8.40 3.65
CA ASP A 84 0.13 8.14 2.63
C ASP A 84 1.53 8.19 3.28
N VAL A 85 2.47 7.43 2.74
CA VAL A 85 3.85 7.35 3.24
C VAL A 85 4.84 7.55 2.11
N ILE A 86 5.89 8.34 2.37
CA ILE A 86 7.10 8.38 1.55
C ILE A 86 8.24 7.81 2.40
N MET A 87 8.82 6.69 2.00
CA MET A 87 9.95 6.07 2.67
C MET A 87 11.24 6.41 1.91
N SER A 88 12.12 7.20 2.51
CA SER A 88 13.45 7.49 1.96
C SER A 88 14.49 6.58 2.60
N LEU A 89 15.29 5.90 1.77
CA LEU A 89 16.37 5.04 2.26
C LEU A 89 17.57 5.82 2.78
N CYS A 90 17.72 7.10 2.40
CA CYS A 90 18.70 8.06 2.90
C CYS A 90 20.17 7.81 2.50
N TYR A 91 20.55 6.56 2.19
CA TYR A 91 21.91 6.17 1.84
C TYR A 91 22.22 6.36 0.35
N ALA A 92 23.45 6.74 0.03
CA ALA A 92 23.89 6.86 -1.36
C ALA A 92 25.32 6.33 -1.58
N LYS A 93 25.64 6.11 -2.85
CA LYS A 93 26.99 5.72 -3.28
C LYS A 93 27.96 6.86 -3.04
N THR A 94 29.17 6.50 -2.59
CA THR A 94 30.30 7.41 -2.44
C THR A 94 30.70 8.08 -3.75
N SER A 95 31.59 9.08 -3.70
CA SER A 95 32.21 9.70 -4.89
C SER A 95 32.91 8.70 -5.81
N HIS A 96 33.32 7.54 -5.27
CA HIS A 96 33.93 6.44 -6.01
C HIS A 96 32.91 5.43 -6.57
N GLY A 97 31.61 5.71 -6.44
CA GLY A 97 30.53 4.86 -6.96
C GLY A 97 30.20 3.63 -6.10
N ARG A 98 30.84 3.46 -4.94
CA ARG A 98 30.61 2.33 -4.03
C ARG A 98 29.57 2.67 -2.96
N LEU A 99 28.62 1.77 -2.71
CA LEU A 99 27.74 1.82 -1.54
C LEU A 99 28.47 1.27 -0.31
N LEU A 100 28.48 2.04 0.78
CA LEU A 100 28.92 1.53 2.08
C LEU A 100 27.72 0.90 2.79
N GLN A 101 27.72 -0.43 2.92
CA GLN A 101 26.67 -1.20 3.59
C GLN A 101 26.80 -1.07 5.11
N GLN A 102 26.37 0.09 5.62
CA GLN A 102 26.24 0.42 7.03
C GLN A 102 24.87 1.08 7.23
N PHE A 103 23.85 0.27 7.51
CA PHE A 103 22.42 0.67 7.50
C PHE A 103 21.88 1.07 8.87
N GLY A 104 22.77 1.36 9.83
CA GLY A 104 22.42 1.93 11.13
C GLY A 104 21.37 1.10 11.87
N LEU A 105 20.23 1.73 12.19
CA LEU A 105 19.12 1.12 12.94
C LEU A 105 18.60 -0.19 12.33
N LEU A 106 18.73 -0.39 11.02
CA LEU A 106 18.31 -1.65 10.40
C LEU A 106 19.22 -2.82 10.76
N GLU A 107 20.47 -2.57 11.16
CA GLU A 107 21.41 -3.59 11.61
C GLU A 107 21.21 -4.01 13.08
N GLU A 108 20.35 -3.29 13.81
CA GLU A 108 20.01 -3.61 15.19
C GLU A 108 19.01 -4.77 15.29
N GLU A 109 18.86 -5.31 16.50
CA GLU A 109 17.83 -6.32 16.80
C GLU A 109 16.44 -5.75 16.49
N GLY A 110 15.65 -6.49 15.70
CA GLY A 110 14.33 -6.03 15.26
C GLY A 110 14.36 -5.05 14.07
N GLY A 111 15.52 -4.79 13.46
CA GLY A 111 15.62 -3.89 12.30
C GLY A 111 14.74 -4.31 11.11
N SER A 112 14.54 -5.61 10.89
CA SER A 112 13.57 -6.13 9.91
C SER A 112 12.13 -5.78 10.28
N SER A 113 11.75 -5.89 11.56
CA SER A 113 10.43 -5.49 12.05
C SER A 113 10.20 -3.99 11.90
N MET A 114 11.19 -3.14 12.20
CA MET A 114 11.07 -1.70 11.99
C MET A 114 10.84 -1.35 10.51
N LEU A 115 11.53 -2.03 9.60
CA LEU A 115 11.31 -1.88 8.16
C LEU A 115 9.90 -2.32 7.75
N LEU A 116 9.40 -3.46 8.26
CA LEU A 116 8.04 -3.92 8.00
C LEU A 116 6.98 -2.94 8.54
N ASP A 117 7.15 -2.44 9.77
CA ASP A 117 6.26 -1.45 10.37
C ASP A 117 6.19 -0.17 9.51
N ALA A 118 7.33 0.29 9.00
CA ALA A 118 7.39 1.45 8.10
C ALA A 118 6.69 1.21 6.75
N LEU A 119 6.81 0.00 6.18
CA LEU A 119 6.13 -0.38 4.93
C LEU A 119 4.62 -0.52 5.13
N ALA A 120 4.19 -1.06 6.26
CA ALA A 120 2.78 -1.27 6.60
C ALA A 120 2.06 -0.01 7.10
N LEU A 121 2.79 1.10 7.30
CA LEU A 121 2.24 2.35 7.82
C LEU A 121 1.27 3.03 6.84
N ALA A 122 1.46 2.84 5.54
CA ALA A 122 0.64 3.45 4.51
C ALA A 122 -0.74 2.79 4.42
N ARG A 123 -1.80 3.60 4.47
CA ARG A 123 -3.17 3.11 4.22
C ARG A 123 -3.55 3.14 2.75
N ARG A 124 -3.01 4.08 1.96
CA ARG A 124 -3.38 4.23 0.54
C ARG A 124 -2.19 4.20 -0.39
N HIS A 125 -1.20 5.07 -0.17
CA HIS A 125 -0.04 5.20 -1.06
C HIS A 125 1.26 5.08 -0.27
N LEU A 126 2.18 4.27 -0.80
CA LEU A 126 3.55 4.14 -0.33
C LEU A 126 4.50 4.43 -1.49
N ASP A 127 5.34 5.44 -1.34
CA ASP A 127 6.45 5.72 -2.25
C ASP A 127 7.77 5.32 -1.58
N ILE A 128 8.65 4.61 -2.29
CA ILE A 128 9.99 4.25 -1.81
C ILE A 128 11.02 4.99 -2.65
N VAL A 129 11.86 5.80 -2.00
CA VAL A 129 12.91 6.61 -2.63
C VAL A 129 14.28 6.06 -2.26
N SER A 130 15.09 5.75 -3.28
CA SER A 130 16.43 5.19 -3.13
C SER A 130 17.44 5.76 -4.13
N ALA A 131 18.65 6.09 -3.68
CA ALA A 131 19.78 6.46 -4.52
C ALA A 131 20.70 5.27 -4.93
N PHE A 132 20.29 4.04 -4.61
CA PHE A 132 21.02 2.82 -4.96
C PHE A 132 20.04 1.70 -5.31
N THR A 133 20.57 0.64 -5.92
CA THR A 133 19.81 -0.54 -6.36
C THR A 133 20.25 -1.78 -5.58
N SER A 134 19.47 -2.84 -5.66
CA SER A 134 19.80 -4.14 -5.06
C SER A 134 21.16 -4.69 -5.53
N LYS A 135 21.60 -4.33 -6.74
CA LYS A 135 22.90 -4.70 -7.32
C LYS A 135 24.09 -4.03 -6.65
N ASP A 136 23.86 -2.91 -5.96
CA ASP A 136 24.90 -2.20 -5.22
C ASP A 136 25.17 -2.85 -3.85
N MET A 137 24.38 -3.85 -3.45
CA MET A 137 24.49 -4.56 -2.17
C MET A 137 25.12 -5.95 -2.35
N GLU A 138 26.29 -6.16 -1.75
CA GLU A 138 27.05 -7.41 -1.69
C GLU A 138 26.49 -8.34 -0.59
N ASP A 139 26.02 -9.55 -0.94
CA ASP A 139 25.37 -10.50 0.00
C ASP A 139 26.27 -10.95 1.15
N GLU A 140 27.55 -11.17 0.87
CA GLU A 140 28.55 -11.60 1.86
C GLU A 140 28.73 -10.59 3.00
N ARG A 141 28.31 -9.34 2.78
CA ARG A 141 28.42 -8.23 3.74
C ARG A 141 27.09 -7.92 4.45
N LEU A 142 26.01 -8.66 4.16
CA LEU A 142 24.71 -8.50 4.79
C LEU A 142 24.49 -9.60 5.84
N HIS A 143 24.83 -9.30 7.09
CA HIS A 143 24.72 -10.29 8.17
C HIS A 143 23.37 -10.24 8.90
N GLN A 144 22.82 -9.04 9.07
CA GLN A 144 21.61 -8.79 9.85
C GLN A 144 20.33 -8.88 9.02
N ASP A 145 19.22 -9.19 9.66
CA ASP A 145 17.95 -9.45 8.98
C ASP A 145 17.36 -8.18 8.35
N GLY A 146 17.56 -7.00 8.93
CA GLY A 146 17.09 -5.74 8.37
C GLY A 146 17.70 -5.43 6.99
N PRO A 147 19.04 -5.38 6.82
CA PRO A 147 19.67 -5.18 5.53
C PRO A 147 19.35 -6.28 4.50
N LYS A 148 19.21 -7.54 4.93
CA LYS A 148 18.77 -8.63 4.06
C LYS A 148 17.35 -8.38 3.55
N LEU A 149 16.43 -8.00 4.42
CA LEU A 149 15.06 -7.65 4.05
C LEU A 149 15.02 -6.42 3.13
N LEU A 150 15.83 -5.40 3.40
CA LEU A 150 15.95 -4.22 2.55
C LEU A 150 16.40 -4.59 1.12
N LYS A 151 17.39 -5.49 0.99
CA LYS A 151 17.80 -5.98 -0.33
C LYS A 151 16.67 -6.73 -1.02
N ASN A 152 15.97 -7.62 -0.32
CA ASN A 152 14.84 -8.35 -0.87
C ASN A 152 13.71 -7.42 -1.34
N LEU A 153 13.42 -6.37 -0.57
CA LEU A 153 12.46 -5.33 -0.93
C LEU A 153 12.87 -4.62 -2.22
N LEU A 154 14.14 -4.20 -2.34
CA LEU A 154 14.64 -3.55 -3.56
C LEU A 154 14.58 -4.49 -4.77
N GLN A 155 14.98 -5.76 -4.61
CA GLN A 155 14.88 -6.75 -5.69
C GLN A 155 13.44 -7.00 -6.13
N TRP A 156 12.49 -6.95 -5.20
CA TRP A 156 11.07 -7.05 -5.51
C TRP A 156 10.58 -5.79 -6.23
N ALA A 157 10.91 -4.60 -5.70
CA ALA A 157 10.50 -3.32 -6.27
C ALA A 157 11.03 -3.10 -7.69
N GLU A 158 12.27 -3.53 -7.97
CA GLU A 158 12.91 -3.45 -9.30
C GLU A 158 12.25 -4.34 -10.37
N LYS A 159 11.43 -5.32 -9.96
CA LYS A 159 10.65 -6.15 -10.89
C LYS A 159 9.29 -5.53 -11.22
N LEU A 160 8.87 -4.50 -10.50
CA LEU A 160 7.61 -3.81 -10.75
C LEU A 160 7.74 -2.96 -12.01
N SER A 161 6.67 -2.92 -12.81
CA SER A 161 6.58 -2.05 -13.97
C SER A 161 5.87 -0.74 -13.61
N ASP A 162 5.98 0.28 -14.46
CA ASP A 162 5.21 1.53 -14.32
C ASP A 162 3.69 1.34 -14.46
N LYS A 163 3.24 0.16 -14.90
CA LYS A 163 1.82 -0.17 -14.96
C LYS A 163 1.34 -0.63 -13.57
N PRO A 164 0.17 -0.15 -13.10
CA PRO A 164 -0.43 -0.65 -11.88
C PRO A 164 -0.59 -2.17 -11.96
N LEU A 165 -0.02 -2.88 -10.99
CA LEU A 165 -0.28 -4.31 -10.82
C LEU A 165 -1.72 -4.49 -10.37
N ARG A 166 -2.49 -5.22 -11.17
CA ARG A 166 -3.84 -5.65 -10.80
C ARG A 166 -3.81 -7.14 -10.48
N PRO A 167 -4.62 -7.61 -9.52
CA PRO A 167 -4.79 -9.05 -9.27
C PRO A 167 -5.13 -9.85 -10.52
N GLU A 168 -5.82 -9.24 -11.50
CA GLU A 168 -6.15 -9.87 -12.79
C GLU A 168 -4.96 -10.01 -13.76
N ASP A 169 -3.88 -9.25 -13.56
CA ASP A 169 -2.66 -9.30 -14.39
C ASP A 169 -1.58 -10.22 -13.79
N ALA A 170 -1.77 -10.68 -12.56
CA ALA A 170 -0.87 -11.60 -11.89
C ALA A 170 -0.98 -12.99 -12.57
N ASN A 171 0.00 -13.34 -13.41
CA ASN A 171 0.14 -14.68 -14.00
C ASN A 171 0.68 -15.68 -12.96
N ASP A 172 -0.03 -15.81 -11.84
CA ASP A 172 0.39 -16.65 -10.74
C ASP A 172 -0.39 -17.96 -10.76
N VAL A 173 0.35 -19.06 -10.89
CA VAL A 173 -0.19 -20.44 -10.87
C VAL A 173 -0.98 -20.69 -9.59
N GLU A 174 -0.62 -20.03 -8.49
CA GLU A 174 -1.34 -20.06 -7.22
C GLU A 174 -2.66 -19.27 -7.25
N ALA A 175 -2.75 -18.15 -7.99
CA ALA A 175 -4.03 -17.48 -8.25
C ALA A 175 -5.00 -18.37 -9.04
N GLN A 176 -4.48 -19.26 -9.89
CA GLN A 176 -5.26 -20.26 -10.59
C GLN A 176 -5.78 -21.36 -9.64
N ILE A 177 -4.94 -21.81 -8.70
CA ILE A 177 -5.32 -22.75 -7.61
C ILE A 177 -6.28 -22.09 -6.61
N ALA A 178 -6.12 -20.79 -6.33
CA ALA A 178 -7.03 -20.01 -5.49
C ALA A 178 -8.36 -19.73 -6.20
N ALA A 179 -8.37 -19.59 -7.52
CA ALA A 179 -9.58 -19.56 -8.33
C ALA A 179 -10.30 -20.92 -8.30
N GLU A 180 -9.57 -22.05 -8.34
CA GLU A 180 -10.13 -23.38 -8.09
C GLU A 180 -10.65 -23.54 -6.65
N ALA A 181 -10.00 -22.95 -5.65
CA ALA A 181 -10.53 -22.91 -4.29
C ALA A 181 -11.76 -21.97 -4.16
N ALA A 182 -11.83 -20.89 -4.95
CA ALA A 182 -12.99 -20.01 -5.04
C ALA A 182 -14.19 -20.70 -5.70
N GLN A 183 -13.98 -21.69 -6.57
CA GLN A 183 -15.04 -22.60 -7.02
C GLN A 183 -15.68 -23.38 -5.85
N ARG A 184 -15.10 -23.41 -4.65
CA ARG A 184 -15.74 -23.97 -3.45
C ARG A 184 -16.89 -23.10 -2.93
N ASN A 185 -16.94 -21.81 -3.25
CA ASN A 185 -18.12 -20.97 -2.99
C ASN A 185 -19.03 -20.94 -4.23
N VAL A 186 -19.72 -22.07 -4.44
CA VAL A 186 -20.64 -22.29 -5.57
C VAL A 186 -21.70 -21.18 -5.66
N LEU A 187 -22.18 -20.68 -4.51
CA LEU A 187 -23.18 -19.61 -4.45
C LEU A 187 -22.67 -18.31 -5.08
N PHE A 188 -21.43 -17.93 -4.77
CA PHE A 188 -20.85 -16.70 -5.32
C PHE A 188 -20.37 -16.86 -6.76
N THR A 189 -20.08 -18.09 -7.19
CA THR A 189 -19.84 -18.40 -8.60
C THR A 189 -21.12 -18.22 -9.42
N ASP A 190 -22.26 -18.77 -8.96
CA ASP A 190 -23.57 -18.56 -9.58
C ASP A 190 -23.97 -17.07 -9.59
N LEU A 191 -23.79 -16.37 -8.46
CA LEU A 191 -24.06 -14.93 -8.39
C LEU A 191 -23.19 -14.14 -9.38
N ALA A 192 -21.90 -14.48 -9.51
CA ALA A 192 -21.00 -13.83 -10.45
C ALA A 192 -21.42 -14.06 -11.91
N GLU A 193 -21.84 -15.28 -12.28
CA GLU A 193 -22.35 -15.59 -13.61
C GLU A 193 -23.63 -14.79 -13.93
N ARG A 194 -24.56 -14.69 -12.99
CA ARG A 194 -25.77 -13.87 -13.15
C ARG A 194 -25.43 -12.40 -13.35
N ILE A 195 -24.51 -11.84 -12.56
CA ILE A 195 -24.08 -10.45 -12.71
C ILE A 195 -23.39 -10.24 -14.08
N ARG A 196 -22.55 -11.18 -14.53
CA ARG A 196 -21.94 -11.14 -15.87
C ARG A 196 -22.99 -11.17 -16.98
N SER A 197 -24.08 -11.92 -16.81
CA SER A 197 -25.19 -11.95 -17.78
C SER A 197 -25.91 -10.60 -17.92
N ARG A 198 -25.80 -9.71 -16.91
CA ARG A 198 -26.26 -8.31 -16.98
C ARG A 198 -25.26 -7.38 -17.69
N GLY A 199 -24.18 -7.91 -18.27
CA GLY A 199 -23.17 -7.14 -19.03
C GLY A 199 -22.12 -6.46 -18.16
N LEU A 200 -21.96 -6.89 -16.90
CA LEU A 200 -21.02 -6.30 -15.95
C LEU A 200 -19.73 -7.11 -15.82
N LYS A 201 -18.63 -6.42 -15.46
CA LYS A 201 -17.35 -7.03 -15.15
C LYS A 201 -17.40 -7.55 -13.71
N VAL A 202 -17.02 -8.82 -13.51
CA VAL A 202 -17.04 -9.46 -12.18
C VAL A 202 -15.81 -10.35 -12.00
N ALA A 203 -15.14 -10.19 -10.86
CA ALA A 203 -14.13 -11.11 -10.38
C ALA A 203 -14.52 -11.68 -9.01
N VAL A 204 -14.27 -12.97 -8.81
CA VAL A 204 -14.43 -13.67 -7.53
C VAL A 204 -13.06 -13.83 -6.88
N ASN A 205 -13.03 -13.83 -5.54
CA ASN A 205 -11.80 -14.02 -4.76
C ASN A 205 -10.67 -13.04 -5.14
N TYR A 206 -11.03 -11.77 -5.35
CA TYR A 206 -10.17 -10.73 -5.89
C TYR A 206 -9.14 -10.24 -4.86
N GLY A 207 -7.86 -10.41 -5.18
CA GLY A 207 -6.74 -9.99 -4.33
C GLY A 207 -5.45 -10.69 -4.74
N PHE A 208 -4.33 -10.30 -4.14
CA PHE A 208 -3.03 -10.94 -4.36
C PHE A 208 -2.86 -12.20 -3.51
N ASP A 209 -1.90 -13.04 -3.89
CA ASP A 209 -1.53 -14.24 -3.14
C ASP A 209 -1.01 -13.90 -1.74
N ASN A 210 -1.36 -14.73 -0.76
CA ASN A 210 -1.07 -14.52 0.66
C ASN A 210 -1.54 -13.16 1.23
N GLY A 211 -2.42 -12.45 0.52
CA GLY A 211 -3.00 -11.18 0.93
C GLY A 211 -4.48 -11.29 1.29
N VAL A 212 -5.07 -10.16 1.67
CA VAL A 212 -6.51 -10.03 1.86
C VAL A 212 -7.20 -10.13 0.50
N ARG A 213 -8.19 -11.01 0.40
CA ARG A 213 -9.03 -11.15 -0.79
C ARG A 213 -10.45 -10.65 -0.51
N ILE A 214 -11.06 -10.08 -1.54
CA ILE A 214 -12.45 -9.65 -1.56
C ILE A 214 -13.26 -10.76 -2.23
N PRO A 215 -14.33 -11.28 -1.59
CA PRO A 215 -15.08 -12.42 -2.11
C PRO A 215 -15.61 -12.21 -3.54
N LEU A 216 -16.13 -11.01 -3.83
CA LEU A 216 -16.61 -10.66 -5.16
C LEU A 216 -16.48 -9.15 -5.39
N VAL A 217 -16.00 -8.76 -6.57
CA VAL A 217 -15.91 -7.36 -7.00
C VAL A 217 -16.64 -7.15 -8.32
N VAL A 218 -17.31 -6.00 -8.46
CA VAL A 218 -18.13 -5.66 -9.63
C VAL A 218 -17.76 -4.29 -10.18
N GLY A 219 -17.73 -4.20 -11.50
CA GLY A 219 -17.44 -2.99 -12.26
C GLY A 219 -18.21 -2.95 -13.58
N LEU A 220 -18.19 -1.79 -14.23
CA LEU A 220 -18.64 -1.66 -15.61
C LEU A 220 -17.62 -2.31 -16.55
N ALA A 221 -18.06 -2.80 -17.71
CA ALA A 221 -17.22 -3.58 -18.64
C ALA A 221 -15.86 -2.93 -18.96
N ASP A 222 -15.85 -1.62 -19.19
CA ASP A 222 -14.67 -0.85 -19.58
C ASP A 222 -14.06 0.00 -18.44
N LYS A 223 -14.45 -0.26 -17.19
CA LYS A 223 -13.95 0.48 -16.03
C LYS A 223 -13.33 -0.44 -14.98
N SER A 224 -12.56 0.17 -14.07
CA SER A 224 -12.11 -0.50 -12.85
C SER A 224 -13.30 -0.99 -12.03
N PHE A 225 -13.07 -2.03 -11.24
CA PHE A 225 -14.04 -2.46 -10.24
C PHE A 225 -14.33 -1.33 -9.25
N ALA A 226 -15.60 -1.22 -8.83
CA ALA A 226 -16.07 -0.15 -7.96
C ALA A 226 -16.82 -0.67 -6.74
N VAL A 227 -17.52 -1.81 -6.87
CA VAL A 227 -18.28 -2.42 -5.78
C VAL A 227 -17.53 -3.63 -5.24
N ALA A 228 -17.28 -3.63 -3.93
CA ALA A 228 -16.79 -4.78 -3.19
C ALA A 228 -17.95 -5.46 -2.45
N VAL A 229 -18.19 -6.74 -2.73
CA VAL A 229 -19.24 -7.54 -2.13
C VAL A 229 -18.61 -8.53 -1.14
N LEU A 230 -18.90 -8.33 0.14
CA LEU A 230 -18.49 -9.21 1.23
C LEU A 230 -19.57 -10.28 1.51
N THR A 231 -19.16 -11.37 2.14
CA THR A 231 -20.04 -12.48 2.54
C THR A 231 -19.55 -13.15 3.82
N ASP A 232 -20.39 -14.00 4.42
CA ASP A 232 -20.12 -14.91 5.53
C ASP A 232 -19.34 -16.17 5.14
N ASP A 233 -18.24 -16.03 4.40
CA ASP A 233 -17.38 -17.16 4.05
C ASP A 233 -16.42 -17.57 5.19
N ALA A 234 -15.55 -18.55 4.92
CA ALA A 234 -14.57 -19.02 5.90
C ALA A 234 -13.60 -17.93 6.36
N GLN A 235 -13.25 -16.98 5.49
CA GLN A 235 -12.37 -15.86 5.84
C GLN A 235 -13.10 -14.90 6.79
N PHE A 236 -14.35 -14.58 6.49
CA PHE A 236 -15.20 -13.80 7.39
C PHE A 236 -15.33 -14.49 8.76
N MET A 237 -15.64 -15.79 8.77
CA MET A 237 -15.87 -16.54 10.01
C MET A 237 -14.60 -16.76 10.85
N SER A 238 -13.40 -16.70 10.24
CA SER A 238 -12.14 -16.85 10.98
C SER A 238 -11.74 -15.60 11.77
N VAL A 239 -12.24 -14.42 11.39
CA VAL A 239 -12.00 -13.16 12.11
C VAL A 239 -12.67 -13.22 13.48
N GLN A 240 -11.85 -13.27 14.54
CA GLN A 240 -12.30 -13.38 15.93
C GLN A 240 -13.07 -12.15 16.40
N SER A 241 -12.64 -10.96 15.99
CA SER A 241 -13.23 -9.70 16.42
C SER A 241 -14.48 -9.36 15.59
N THR A 242 -15.64 -9.38 16.22
CA THR A 242 -16.91 -8.95 15.58
C THR A 242 -16.82 -7.51 15.06
N ARG A 243 -16.12 -6.63 15.78
CA ARG A 243 -15.93 -5.23 15.37
C ARG A 243 -15.07 -5.13 14.12
N GLU A 244 -14.02 -5.94 14.03
CA GLU A 244 -13.16 -5.96 12.86
C GLU A 244 -13.94 -6.44 11.64
N ARG A 245 -14.61 -7.59 11.80
CA ARG A 245 -15.37 -8.27 10.76
C ARG A 245 -16.54 -7.46 10.20
N HIS A 246 -17.31 -6.78 11.04
CA HIS A 246 -18.53 -6.07 10.62
C HIS A 246 -18.33 -4.57 10.40
N ARG A 247 -17.21 -3.99 10.82
CA ARG A 247 -17.00 -2.53 10.74
C ARG A 247 -15.65 -2.15 10.15
N MET A 248 -14.54 -2.70 10.63
CA MET A 248 -13.21 -2.21 10.24
C MET A 248 -12.91 -2.57 8.78
N ILE A 249 -13.14 -3.82 8.36
CA ILE A 249 -12.91 -4.24 6.96
C ILE A 249 -13.71 -3.38 5.98
N ILE A 250 -14.97 -3.06 6.31
CA ILE A 250 -15.83 -2.19 5.49
C ILE A 250 -15.22 -0.79 5.42
N GLN A 251 -14.87 -0.20 6.56
CA GLN A 251 -14.30 1.14 6.61
C GLN A 251 -12.95 1.24 5.87
N ASP A 252 -12.12 0.20 5.95
CA ASP A 252 -10.82 0.16 5.29
C ASP A 252 -11.01 0.11 3.76
N LEU A 253 -11.90 -0.74 3.27
CA LEU A 253 -12.26 -0.79 1.84
C LEU A 253 -12.88 0.53 1.35
N GLU A 254 -13.80 1.12 2.11
CA GLU A 254 -14.39 2.42 1.78
C GLU A 254 -13.32 3.52 1.74
N SER A 255 -12.33 3.48 2.64
CA SER A 255 -11.22 4.44 2.67
C SER A 255 -10.30 4.34 1.45
N LEU A 256 -10.27 3.15 0.82
CA LEU A 256 -9.59 2.86 -0.45
C LEU A 256 -10.45 3.21 -1.67
N GLY A 257 -11.67 3.72 -1.47
CA GLY A 257 -12.56 4.17 -2.54
C GLY A 257 -13.56 3.13 -3.04
N TRP A 258 -13.69 1.99 -2.36
CA TRP A 258 -14.68 0.98 -2.73
C TRP A 258 -16.07 1.35 -2.22
N SER A 259 -17.09 1.11 -3.05
CA SER A 259 -18.47 1.00 -2.57
C SER A 259 -18.67 -0.41 -2.00
N VAL A 260 -18.88 -0.51 -0.69
CA VAL A 260 -18.94 -1.81 -0.02
C VAL A 260 -20.38 -2.21 0.26
N MET A 261 -20.70 -3.49 0.03
CA MET A 261 -21.95 -4.09 0.46
C MET A 261 -21.75 -5.53 0.91
N THR A 262 -22.73 -6.06 1.64
CA THR A 262 -22.72 -7.44 2.09
C THR A 262 -23.88 -8.19 1.45
N VAL A 263 -23.57 -9.36 0.90
CA VAL A 263 -24.54 -10.37 0.48
C VAL A 263 -24.28 -11.59 1.33
N TRP A 264 -25.26 -11.98 2.15
CA TRP A 264 -25.14 -13.17 2.98
C TRP A 264 -25.46 -14.42 2.15
N SER A 265 -24.78 -15.53 2.47
CA SER A 265 -24.96 -16.84 1.84
C SER A 265 -26.43 -17.26 1.75
N VAL A 266 -27.19 -17.02 2.83
CA VAL A 266 -28.64 -17.29 2.88
C VAL A 266 -29.41 -16.48 1.85
N GLY A 267 -29.08 -15.19 1.68
CA GLY A 267 -29.72 -14.32 0.69
C GLY A 267 -29.40 -14.76 -0.74
N ALA A 268 -28.13 -15.03 -1.01
CA ALA A 268 -27.66 -15.55 -2.30
C ALA A 268 -28.31 -16.89 -2.66
N PHE A 269 -28.56 -17.77 -1.68
CA PHE A 269 -29.22 -19.05 -1.91
C PHE A 269 -30.74 -18.93 -2.13
N VAL A 270 -31.43 -18.12 -1.31
CA VAL A 270 -32.91 -18.05 -1.32
C VAL A 270 -33.43 -17.24 -2.52
N ASN A 271 -32.78 -16.12 -2.85
CA ASN A 271 -33.20 -15.27 -3.96
C ASN A 271 -31.99 -14.56 -4.61
N PRO A 272 -31.20 -15.29 -5.43
CA PRO A 272 -30.00 -14.73 -6.05
C PRO A 272 -30.33 -13.54 -6.96
N GLU A 273 -31.42 -13.57 -7.73
CA GLU A 273 -31.79 -12.45 -8.62
C GLU A 273 -32.02 -11.15 -7.86
N LYS A 274 -32.67 -11.21 -6.69
CA LYS A 274 -32.84 -10.02 -5.85
C LYS A 274 -31.49 -9.46 -5.39
N GLU A 275 -30.53 -10.30 -5.05
CA GLU A 275 -29.20 -9.86 -4.65
C GLU A 275 -28.42 -9.30 -5.85
N VAL A 276 -28.56 -9.87 -7.05
CA VAL A 276 -28.03 -9.32 -8.31
C VAL A 276 -28.57 -7.91 -8.54
N ASP A 277 -29.89 -7.71 -8.46
CA ASP A 277 -30.51 -6.40 -8.69
C ASP A 277 -30.02 -5.36 -7.66
N ARG A 278 -29.78 -5.76 -6.40
CA ARG A 278 -29.18 -4.88 -5.37
C ARG A 278 -27.75 -4.49 -5.73
N VAL A 279 -26.93 -5.44 -6.18
CA VAL A 279 -25.54 -5.18 -6.60
C VAL A 279 -25.50 -4.25 -7.81
N VAL A 280 -26.36 -4.49 -8.81
CA VAL A 280 -26.47 -3.64 -10.01
C VAL A 280 -26.91 -2.22 -9.64
N SER A 281 -27.90 -2.08 -8.77
CA SER A 281 -28.39 -0.77 -8.32
C SER A 281 -27.28 0.03 -7.64
N ARG A 282 -26.44 -0.62 -6.82
CA ARG A 282 -25.33 0.02 -6.12
C ARG A 282 -24.23 0.51 -7.05
N LEU A 283 -24.04 -0.13 -8.21
CA LEU A 283 -23.06 0.32 -9.21
C LEU A 283 -23.51 1.59 -9.95
N GLY A 284 -24.81 1.90 -9.94
CA GLY A 284 -25.39 3.09 -10.56
C GLY A 284 -25.48 4.33 -9.67
N GLU A 285 -25.14 4.20 -8.39
CA GLU A 285 -25.03 5.30 -7.40
C GLU A 285 -23.64 5.92 -7.42
#